data_AF-A0A848WSJ8-F1
#
_entry.id   AF-A0A848WSJ8-F1
#
_cell.length_a   1.000
_cell.length_b   1.000
_cell.length_c   1.000
_cell.angle_alpha   90.00
_cell.angle_beta   90.00
_cell.angle_gamma   90.00
#
_symmetry.space_group_name_H-M   'P 1'
#
loop_
_entity.id
_entity.type
_entity.pdbx_description
1 polymer ?
#
loop_
_entity_poly.entity_id
_entity_poly.type
_entity_poly.pdbx_seq_one_letter_code
_entity_poly.pdbx_strand_id
1 'polypeptide(L)'
;IQNNSEYLHDVDGDGDLDIVAGAFTLPEIRWYENDPATYDSEEGWKSHVLCDTGTKHHEATFLHDIDDDGKPEWLEASWNVNNPMVIWRFDKNEDGSPALKAHIVNESGQGHGIGFGDLNGDGKQDIIFTNGWYECPKDGHFSGPWEWHKDFTLPHASCPVLILDLDEDGDNDIIWADGHNYGLYWEEQLEPQSDGTLTFRQHLIDKKFSQAHTMAWEDIDNDGAPELITGKRYYAHSGGDPGAEDPTVVLYFDWNKENKSWKKNVISQAPAGEGPGIGLQIRVTDMDGNGWKDIVVPGKSGTHILWNEGWTKPK
;
A
#
# COMPACT_ATOMS: atom_id res chain seq x y z
N ILE A 1 -7.93 14.56 11.40
CA ILE A 1 -8.19 13.26 12.07
C ILE A 1 -6.85 12.68 12.56
N GLN A 2 -6.81 11.55 13.27
CA GLN A 2 -5.52 10.85 13.45
C GLN A 2 -5.04 10.41 12.06
N ASN A 3 -3.89 10.89 11.59
CA ASN A 3 -3.42 10.64 10.23
C ASN A 3 -3.17 9.14 10.00
N ASN A 4 -3.75 8.58 8.93
CA ASN A 4 -3.62 7.16 8.62
C ASN A 4 -3.86 6.89 7.12
N SER A 5 -2.93 7.40 6.31
CA SER A 5 -3.01 7.51 4.86
C SER A 5 -4.03 8.54 4.37
N GLU A 6 -3.57 9.42 3.50
CA GLU A 6 -4.39 10.44 2.82
C GLU A 6 -4.31 10.24 1.30
N TYR A 7 -5.45 10.46 0.63
CA TYR A 7 -5.61 10.24 -0.81
C TYR A 7 -6.37 11.41 -1.44
N LEU A 8 -6.09 11.66 -2.72
CA LEU A 8 -6.81 12.65 -3.51
C LEU A 8 -7.95 11.97 -4.28
N HIS A 9 -9.16 12.52 -4.21
CA HIS A 9 -10.33 12.05 -4.94
C HIS A 9 -11.35 13.18 -5.10
N ASP A 10 -12.08 13.22 -6.21
CA ASP A 10 -13.22 14.14 -6.39
C ASP A 10 -14.45 13.53 -5.70
N VAL A 11 -14.69 13.89 -4.42
CA VAL A 11 -15.65 13.20 -3.55
C VAL A 11 -17.07 13.64 -3.82
N ASP A 12 -17.28 14.91 -4.20
CA ASP A 12 -18.59 15.47 -4.49
C ASP A 12 -18.94 15.54 -5.99
N GLY A 13 -17.95 15.31 -6.86
CA GLY A 13 -18.11 15.27 -8.30
C GLY A 13 -18.15 16.66 -8.95
N ASP A 14 -17.57 17.67 -8.31
CA ASP A 14 -17.52 19.04 -8.83
C ASP A 14 -16.31 19.29 -9.77
N GLY A 15 -15.40 18.32 -9.87
CA GLY A 15 -14.26 18.30 -10.77
C GLY A 15 -12.96 18.79 -10.15
N ASP A 16 -12.94 19.15 -8.87
CA ASP A 16 -11.70 19.37 -8.13
C ASP A 16 -11.34 18.20 -7.20
N LEU A 17 -10.10 18.17 -6.71
CA LEU A 17 -9.60 17.05 -5.91
C LEU A 17 -9.66 17.39 -4.43
N ASP A 18 -10.45 16.62 -3.70
CA ASP A 18 -10.52 16.62 -2.25
C ASP A 18 -9.46 15.73 -1.62
N ILE A 19 -9.33 15.83 -0.29
CA ILE A 19 -8.56 14.86 0.49
C ILE A 19 -9.51 13.89 1.20
N VAL A 20 -9.36 12.60 0.95
CA VAL A 20 -10.01 11.53 1.74
C VAL A 20 -9.00 10.93 2.70
N ALA A 21 -9.39 10.76 3.96
CA ALA A 21 -8.51 10.29 5.02
C ALA A 21 -9.22 9.30 5.95
N GLY A 22 -8.51 8.23 6.26
CA GLY A 22 -8.86 7.30 7.32
C GLY A 22 -8.30 7.74 8.66
N ALA A 23 -8.60 6.95 9.70
CA ALA A 23 -8.01 7.14 11.02
C ALA A 23 -7.29 5.89 11.51
N PHE A 24 -6.31 6.08 12.40
CA PHE A 24 -5.59 4.94 12.99
C PHE A 24 -6.45 4.17 14.00
N THR A 25 -7.19 4.89 14.88
CA THR A 25 -8.03 4.26 15.94
C THR A 25 -9.47 4.75 16.00
N LEU A 26 -9.89 5.63 15.08
CA LEU A 26 -11.26 6.14 15.02
C LEU A 26 -12.03 5.43 13.90
N PRO A 27 -13.35 5.22 14.07
CA PRO A 27 -14.18 4.51 13.10
C PRO A 27 -14.70 5.44 12.00
N GLU A 28 -13.88 6.35 11.49
CA GLU A 28 -14.36 7.39 10.58
C GLU A 28 -13.49 7.48 9.34
N ILE A 29 -14.16 7.46 8.18
CA ILE A 29 -13.62 7.96 6.93
C ILE A 29 -14.09 9.40 6.81
N ARG A 30 -13.15 10.32 6.63
CA ARG A 30 -13.44 11.74 6.46
C ARG A 30 -12.95 12.22 5.11
N TRP A 31 -13.58 13.27 4.62
CA TRP A 31 -13.03 14.04 3.52
C TRP A 31 -12.92 15.51 3.88
N TYR A 32 -12.02 16.19 3.19
CA TYR A 32 -11.73 17.61 3.33
C TYR A 32 -12.01 18.25 1.97
N GLU A 33 -13.05 19.09 1.95
CA GLU A 33 -13.62 19.69 0.75
C GLU A 33 -12.73 20.81 0.23
N ASN A 34 -12.32 20.69 -1.04
CA ASN A 34 -11.48 21.63 -1.75
C ASN A 34 -12.28 22.78 -2.41
N ASP A 35 -13.18 23.43 -1.69
CA ASP A 35 -14.02 24.49 -2.28
C ASP A 35 -13.19 25.74 -2.68
N PRO A 36 -13.13 26.13 -3.98
CA PRO A 36 -12.40 27.32 -4.44
C PRO A 36 -12.87 28.62 -3.80
N ALA A 37 -14.11 28.69 -3.32
CA ALA A 37 -14.62 29.83 -2.58
C ALA A 37 -13.97 30.00 -1.20
N THR A 38 -13.26 28.97 -0.71
CA THR A 38 -12.66 28.94 0.63
C THR A 38 -11.13 28.92 0.66
N TYR A 39 -10.44 29.00 -0.49
CA TYR A 39 -8.97 28.93 -0.54
C TYR A 39 -8.25 29.99 0.29
N ASP A 40 -8.77 31.22 0.31
CA ASP A 40 -8.22 32.33 1.11
C ASP A 40 -8.82 32.40 2.53
N SER A 41 -9.64 31.41 2.91
CA SER A 41 -10.26 31.37 4.23
C SER A 41 -9.23 31.03 5.31
N GLU A 42 -9.22 31.80 6.40
CA GLU A 42 -8.44 31.45 7.59
C GLU A 42 -8.95 30.18 8.30
N GLU A 43 -10.18 29.74 8.00
CA GLU A 43 -10.78 28.53 8.58
C GLU A 43 -10.25 27.23 7.93
N GLY A 44 -9.59 27.32 6.78
CA GLY A 44 -9.13 26.17 6.00
C GLY A 44 -10.27 25.38 5.34
N TRP A 45 -9.93 24.22 4.78
CA TRP A 45 -10.91 23.33 4.14
C TRP A 45 -11.88 22.76 5.17
N LYS A 46 -13.17 22.69 4.80
CA LYS A 46 -14.19 22.08 5.64
C LYS A 46 -13.97 20.57 5.67
N SER A 47 -14.05 19.99 6.87
CA SER A 47 -13.98 18.53 7.03
C SER A 47 -15.37 17.94 7.25
N HIS A 48 -15.67 16.83 6.59
CA HIS A 48 -16.92 16.12 6.68
C HIS A 48 -16.68 14.65 7.06
N VAL A 49 -17.59 14.05 7.81
CA VAL A 49 -17.59 12.59 8.02
C VAL A 49 -18.28 11.97 6.81
N LEU A 50 -17.55 11.19 6.03
CA LEU A 50 -18.07 10.48 4.87
C LEU A 50 -18.76 9.18 5.29
N CYS A 51 -18.17 8.46 6.24
CA CYS A 51 -18.71 7.22 6.78
C CYS A 51 -18.22 6.97 8.20
N ASP A 52 -19.11 6.47 9.07
CA ASP A 52 -18.72 5.78 10.31
C ASP A 52 -18.63 4.27 10.00
N THR A 53 -17.42 3.74 9.97
CA THR A 53 -17.16 2.34 9.60
C THR A 53 -17.50 1.37 10.73
N GLY A 54 -17.69 1.86 11.95
CA GLY A 54 -17.88 1.06 13.15
C GLY A 54 -16.65 0.25 13.59
N THR A 55 -15.56 0.26 12.81
CA THR A 55 -14.33 -0.49 13.04
C THR A 55 -13.23 0.44 13.55
N LYS A 56 -12.26 -0.09 14.29
CA LYS A 56 -11.08 0.65 14.79
C LYS A 56 -9.86 -0.20 14.50
N HIS A 57 -8.65 0.31 14.75
CA HIS A 57 -7.39 -0.47 14.63
C HIS A 57 -6.91 -0.63 13.19
N HIS A 58 -6.82 0.47 12.45
CA HIS A 58 -6.47 0.48 11.03
C HIS A 58 -4.97 0.73 10.86
N GLU A 59 -4.22 -0.24 10.34
CA GLU A 59 -2.77 -0.10 10.09
C GLU A 59 -2.48 0.86 8.95
N ALA A 60 -3.32 0.79 7.91
CA ALA A 60 -3.27 1.62 6.73
C ALA A 60 -4.65 1.65 6.07
N THR A 61 -4.91 2.68 5.30
CA THR A 61 -6.07 2.76 4.41
C THR A 61 -5.59 2.90 2.97
N PHE A 62 -6.44 2.54 2.01
CA PHE A 62 -6.12 2.49 0.59
C PHE A 62 -7.27 3.08 -0.22
N LEU A 63 -6.92 3.87 -1.23
CA LEU A 63 -7.79 4.24 -2.33
C LEU A 63 -7.28 3.45 -3.55
N HIS A 64 -8.01 2.41 -3.95
CA HIS A 64 -7.55 1.41 -4.92
C HIS A 64 -8.70 0.96 -5.82
N ASP A 65 -8.47 0.93 -7.12
CA ASP A 65 -9.41 0.41 -8.12
C ASP A 65 -9.37 -1.11 -8.07
N ILE A 66 -10.29 -1.71 -7.30
CA ILE A 66 -10.26 -3.15 -7.02
C ILE A 66 -10.93 -3.96 -8.13
N ASP A 67 -11.84 -3.36 -8.90
CA ASP A 67 -12.58 -4.01 -9.98
C ASP A 67 -12.15 -3.58 -11.39
N ASP A 68 -11.08 -2.79 -11.49
CA ASP A 68 -10.48 -2.28 -12.73
C ASP A 68 -11.47 -1.45 -13.58
N ASP A 69 -12.43 -0.76 -12.95
CA ASP A 69 -13.44 0.07 -13.63
C ASP A 69 -12.98 1.52 -13.91
N GLY A 70 -11.79 1.88 -13.44
CA GLY A 70 -11.20 3.22 -13.51
C GLY A 70 -11.61 4.15 -12.38
N LYS A 71 -12.38 3.66 -11.39
CA LYS A 71 -12.77 4.41 -10.19
C LYS A 71 -12.32 3.64 -8.96
N PRO A 72 -11.54 4.28 -8.08
CA PRO A 72 -11.06 3.59 -6.90
C PRO A 72 -12.13 3.43 -5.82
N GLU A 73 -12.03 2.32 -5.10
CA GLU A 73 -12.72 2.07 -3.85
C GLU A 73 -11.84 2.40 -2.64
N TRP A 74 -12.48 2.58 -1.49
CA TRP A 74 -11.80 2.72 -0.22
C TRP A 74 -11.73 1.39 0.53
N LEU A 75 -10.53 1.03 1.00
CA LEU A 75 -10.27 -0.17 1.79
C LEU A 75 -9.47 0.15 3.05
N GLU A 76 -9.75 -0.59 4.12
CA GLU A 76 -9.08 -0.44 5.41
C GLU A 76 -8.38 -1.72 5.83
N ALA A 77 -7.05 -1.66 5.94
CA ALA A 77 -6.25 -2.74 6.52
C ALA A 77 -6.26 -2.61 8.04
N SER A 78 -6.70 -3.65 8.73
CA SER A 78 -6.81 -3.68 10.18
C SER A 78 -5.95 -4.76 10.80
N TRP A 79 -5.16 -4.39 11.82
CA TRP A 79 -4.43 -5.38 12.61
C TRP A 79 -5.32 -6.17 13.57
N ASN A 80 -6.61 -5.82 13.70
CA ASN A 80 -7.57 -6.60 14.48
C ASN A 80 -8.26 -7.64 13.59
N VAL A 81 -7.88 -8.90 13.75
CA VAL A 81 -8.41 -10.05 12.99
C VAL A 81 -9.93 -10.25 13.10
N ASN A 82 -10.58 -9.64 14.11
CA ASN A 82 -12.03 -9.73 14.31
C ASN A 82 -12.80 -8.62 13.59
N ASN A 83 -12.12 -7.65 12.98
CA ASN A 83 -12.80 -6.68 12.13
C ASN A 83 -13.14 -7.32 10.78
N PRO A 84 -14.23 -6.89 10.13
CA PRO A 84 -14.54 -7.31 8.78
C PRO A 84 -13.56 -6.70 7.77
N MET A 85 -13.32 -7.41 6.66
CA MET A 85 -12.76 -6.81 5.44
C MET A 85 -13.93 -6.19 4.66
N VAL A 86 -13.83 -4.90 4.35
CA VAL A 86 -14.90 -4.15 3.70
C VAL A 86 -14.32 -3.33 2.56
N ILE A 87 -14.96 -3.42 1.41
CA ILE A 87 -14.73 -2.52 0.28
C ILE A 87 -15.81 -1.44 0.33
N TRP A 88 -15.41 -0.17 0.34
CA TRP A 88 -16.33 0.96 0.38
C TRP A 88 -16.32 1.68 -0.98
N ARG A 89 -17.46 1.66 -1.66
CA ARG A 89 -17.62 2.36 -2.95
C ARG A 89 -18.12 3.78 -2.75
N PHE A 90 -17.54 4.73 -3.46
CA PHE A 90 -18.07 6.10 -3.53
C PHE A 90 -19.44 6.10 -4.22
N ASP A 91 -20.41 6.74 -3.56
CA ASP A 91 -21.81 6.84 -3.99
C ASP A 91 -22.38 8.19 -3.50
N LYS A 92 -23.68 8.41 -3.69
CA LYS A 92 -24.39 9.59 -3.21
C LYS A 92 -25.64 9.20 -2.41
N ASN A 93 -25.94 9.98 -1.37
CA ASN A 93 -27.21 9.90 -0.66
C ASN A 93 -28.37 10.37 -1.56
N GLU A 94 -29.62 10.15 -1.12
CA GLU A 94 -30.82 10.61 -1.85
C GLU A 94 -30.86 12.12 -2.10
N ASP A 95 -30.21 12.91 -1.23
CA ASP A 95 -30.08 14.36 -1.36
C ASP A 95 -28.90 14.81 -2.25
N GLY A 96 -28.13 13.86 -2.80
CA GLY A 96 -26.97 14.10 -3.65
C GLY A 96 -25.66 14.32 -2.91
N SER A 97 -25.65 14.33 -1.57
CA SER A 97 -24.42 14.45 -0.79
C SER A 97 -23.53 13.20 -0.92
N PRO A 98 -22.18 13.34 -0.81
CA PRO A 98 -21.26 12.19 -0.89
C PRO A 98 -21.57 11.12 0.15
N ALA A 99 -21.42 9.86 -0.24
CA ALA A 99 -21.63 8.70 0.60
C ALA A 99 -20.65 7.57 0.25
N LEU A 100 -20.55 6.59 1.15
CA LEU A 100 -19.90 5.31 0.87
C LEU A 100 -20.87 4.16 1.04
N LYS A 101 -20.82 3.20 0.12
CA LYS A 101 -21.58 1.96 0.17
C LYS A 101 -20.65 0.80 0.55
N ALA A 102 -20.93 0.16 1.67
CA ALA A 102 -20.18 -1.00 2.15
C ALA A 102 -20.49 -2.25 1.31
N HIS A 103 -19.43 -2.98 0.96
CA HIS A 103 -19.48 -4.38 0.56
C HIS A 103 -18.61 -5.21 1.51
N ILE A 104 -19.22 -6.11 2.27
CA ILE A 104 -18.51 -6.95 3.23
C ILE A 104 -17.89 -8.12 2.45
N VAL A 105 -16.56 -8.10 2.34
CA VAL A 105 -15.76 -9.20 1.75
C VAL A 105 -15.79 -10.40 2.70
N ASN A 106 -15.53 -10.17 3.98
CA ASN A 106 -15.67 -11.19 5.02
C ASN A 106 -15.87 -10.53 6.39
N GLU A 107 -16.57 -11.21 7.30
CA GLU A 107 -16.87 -10.71 8.65
C GLU A 107 -15.67 -10.78 9.60
N SER A 108 -14.63 -11.54 9.22
CA SER A 108 -13.44 -11.74 10.04
C SER A 108 -12.27 -12.18 9.17
N GLY A 109 -11.06 -12.16 9.72
CA GLY A 109 -9.86 -12.60 9.01
C GLY A 109 -9.12 -11.45 8.34
N GLN A 110 -9.20 -10.25 8.90
CA GLN A 110 -8.21 -9.21 8.65
C GLN A 110 -6.86 -9.57 9.33
N GLY A 111 -5.85 -8.75 9.17
CA GLY A 111 -4.54 -8.90 9.79
C GLY A 111 -3.57 -7.79 9.39
N HIS A 112 -2.32 -7.90 9.85
CA HIS A 112 -1.24 -7.05 9.38
C HIS A 112 -0.91 -7.33 7.90
N GLY A 113 -0.56 -6.29 7.15
CA GLY A 113 -0.29 -6.41 5.73
C GLY A 113 -1.57 -6.53 4.91
N ILE A 114 -1.56 -5.89 3.75
CA ILE A 114 -2.63 -5.98 2.76
C ILE A 114 -2.05 -5.84 1.37
N GLY A 115 -2.56 -6.57 0.39
CA GLY A 115 -2.22 -6.41 -1.01
C GLY A 115 -3.41 -6.70 -1.92
N PHE A 116 -3.35 -6.22 -3.15
CA PHE A 116 -4.40 -6.37 -4.16
C PHE A 116 -3.78 -6.87 -5.46
N GLY A 117 -4.36 -7.91 -6.05
CA GLY A 117 -3.89 -8.49 -7.32
C GLY A 117 -4.43 -9.90 -7.55
N ASP A 118 -4.40 -10.35 -8.80
CA ASP A 118 -4.96 -11.64 -9.24
C ASP A 118 -4.05 -12.81 -8.84
N LEU A 119 -4.26 -13.41 -7.68
CA LEU A 119 -3.33 -14.40 -7.14
C LEU A 119 -3.52 -15.79 -7.75
N ASN A 120 -4.74 -16.10 -8.19
CA ASN A 120 -5.11 -17.40 -8.77
C ASN A 120 -5.16 -17.43 -10.31
N GLY A 121 -4.89 -16.31 -10.97
CA GLY A 121 -4.83 -16.19 -12.43
C GLY A 121 -6.20 -16.18 -13.11
N ASP A 122 -7.28 -15.82 -12.40
CA ASP A 122 -8.64 -15.80 -12.94
C ASP A 122 -9.03 -14.46 -13.62
N GLY A 123 -8.12 -13.49 -13.59
CA GLY A 123 -8.26 -12.17 -14.18
C GLY A 123 -9.00 -11.16 -13.29
N LYS A 124 -9.22 -11.46 -12.00
CA LYS A 124 -9.79 -10.52 -11.03
C LYS A 124 -8.83 -10.32 -9.87
N GLN A 125 -8.77 -9.09 -9.37
CA GLN A 125 -7.95 -8.81 -8.19
C GLN A 125 -8.52 -9.48 -6.93
N ASP A 126 -7.65 -10.20 -6.22
CA ASP A 126 -7.86 -10.78 -4.90
C ASP A 126 -7.37 -9.83 -3.79
N ILE A 127 -7.67 -10.16 -2.53
CA ILE A 127 -7.17 -9.41 -1.37
C ILE A 127 -6.26 -10.30 -0.52
N ILE A 128 -4.98 -9.97 -0.43
CA ILE A 128 -3.95 -10.69 0.31
C ILE A 128 -3.76 -10.04 1.69
N PHE A 129 -3.50 -10.82 2.73
CA PHE A 129 -3.22 -10.34 4.10
C PHE A 129 -2.38 -11.35 4.90
N THR A 130 -2.18 -11.12 6.21
CA THR A 130 -1.32 -11.96 7.07
C THR A 130 -1.54 -13.46 6.89
N ASN A 131 -2.78 -13.93 6.81
CA ASN A 131 -3.12 -15.35 6.95
C ASN A 131 -3.76 -15.94 5.68
N GLY A 132 -3.26 -15.52 4.51
CA GLY A 132 -3.71 -15.99 3.21
C GLY A 132 -4.37 -14.89 2.40
N TRP A 133 -5.44 -15.24 1.69
CA TRP A 133 -6.09 -14.34 0.74
C TRP A 133 -7.60 -14.58 0.66
N TYR A 134 -8.33 -13.56 0.24
CA TYR A 134 -9.73 -13.65 -0.16
C TYR A 134 -9.80 -13.73 -1.68
N GLU A 135 -10.44 -14.78 -2.20
CA GLU A 135 -10.70 -14.97 -3.62
C GLU A 135 -11.90 -14.12 -4.08
N CYS A 136 -11.69 -13.31 -5.10
CA CYS A 136 -12.77 -12.56 -5.73
C CYS A 136 -13.80 -13.52 -6.35
N PRO A 137 -15.09 -13.45 -5.98
CA PRO A 137 -16.09 -14.36 -6.51
C PRO A 137 -16.27 -14.22 -8.02
N LYS A 138 -16.67 -15.32 -8.66
CA LYS A 138 -16.92 -15.38 -10.11
C LYS A 138 -17.96 -14.36 -10.60
N ASP A 139 -18.92 -14.02 -9.75
CA ASP A 139 -19.97 -13.05 -10.06
C ASP A 139 -19.52 -11.58 -9.89
N GLY A 140 -18.27 -11.35 -9.44
CA GLY A 140 -17.60 -10.04 -9.35
C GLY A 140 -17.30 -9.59 -7.91
N HIS A 141 -16.48 -8.54 -7.80
CA HIS A 141 -15.93 -8.02 -6.53
C HIS A 141 -16.96 -7.63 -5.47
N PHE A 142 -18.17 -7.24 -5.92
CA PHE A 142 -19.27 -6.82 -5.04
C PHE A 142 -20.35 -7.91 -4.86
N SER A 143 -19.98 -9.18 -4.99
CA SER A 143 -20.86 -10.33 -4.75
C SER A 143 -20.36 -11.16 -3.57
N GLY A 144 -21.31 -11.77 -2.85
CA GLY A 144 -21.06 -12.70 -1.73
C GLY A 144 -20.14 -12.19 -0.61
N PRO A 145 -19.89 -13.00 0.44
CA PRO A 145 -18.58 -13.00 1.04
C PRO A 145 -17.59 -13.70 0.09
N TRP A 146 -16.35 -13.25 0.10
CA TRP A 146 -15.25 -13.87 -0.65
C TRP A 146 -14.75 -15.11 0.10
N GLU A 147 -14.24 -16.10 -0.66
CA GLU A 147 -13.71 -17.34 -0.07
C GLU A 147 -12.33 -17.06 0.55
N TRP A 148 -12.12 -17.53 1.79
CA TRP A 148 -10.85 -17.35 2.49
C TRP A 148 -9.96 -18.58 2.33
N HIS A 149 -8.90 -18.43 1.54
CA HIS A 149 -7.82 -19.40 1.37
C HIS A 149 -6.67 -19.14 2.35
N LYS A 150 -6.18 -20.17 3.01
CA LYS A 150 -5.20 -20.09 4.12
C LYS A 150 -3.85 -20.67 3.72
N ASP A 151 -3.42 -20.31 2.52
CA ASP A 151 -2.34 -21.01 1.82
C ASP A 151 -0.96 -20.66 2.38
N PHE A 152 -0.83 -19.48 3.02
CA PHE A 152 0.42 -18.96 3.55
C PHE A 152 0.21 -18.12 4.82
N THR A 153 1.33 -17.66 5.40
CA THR A 153 1.33 -16.72 6.52
C THR A 153 2.46 -15.71 6.38
N LEU A 154 2.12 -14.41 6.33
CA LEU A 154 3.02 -13.27 6.24
C LEU A 154 2.90 -12.43 7.54
N PRO A 155 3.59 -12.80 8.63
CA PRO A 155 3.21 -12.45 10.00
C PRO A 155 3.10 -10.94 10.29
N HIS A 156 3.96 -10.11 9.70
CA HIS A 156 3.96 -8.65 9.88
C HIS A 156 4.20 -7.94 8.55
N ALA A 157 3.55 -8.42 7.50
CA ALA A 157 3.77 -7.92 6.15
C ALA A 157 3.51 -6.41 6.04
N SER A 158 4.24 -5.80 5.11
CA SER A 158 4.10 -4.40 4.70
C SER A 158 2.70 -4.10 4.17
N CYS A 159 2.35 -2.81 4.20
CA CYS A 159 1.13 -2.26 3.62
C CYS A 159 1.57 -1.21 2.57
N PRO A 160 1.52 -1.51 1.25
CA PRO A 160 1.01 -2.73 0.65
C PRO A 160 2.02 -3.91 0.66
N VAL A 161 1.50 -5.08 0.35
CA VAL A 161 2.16 -6.24 -0.26
C VAL A 161 1.98 -6.10 -1.78
N LEU A 162 3.01 -6.41 -2.57
CA LEU A 162 2.91 -6.35 -4.03
C LEU A 162 2.56 -7.73 -4.59
N ILE A 163 1.70 -7.75 -5.61
CA ILE A 163 1.29 -8.95 -6.35
C ILE A 163 1.52 -8.70 -7.83
N LEU A 164 2.42 -9.46 -8.43
CA LEU A 164 2.80 -9.32 -9.84
C LEU A 164 3.59 -10.55 -10.33
N ASP A 165 3.45 -10.90 -11.60
CA ASP A 165 4.26 -11.91 -12.30
C ASP A 165 5.70 -11.37 -12.45
N LEU A 166 6.53 -11.64 -11.45
CA LEU A 166 7.88 -11.07 -11.36
C LEU A 166 8.85 -11.79 -12.30
N ASP A 167 8.70 -13.10 -12.45
CA ASP A 167 9.62 -13.92 -13.25
C ASP A 167 9.13 -14.26 -14.65
N GLU A 168 7.97 -13.73 -15.05
CA GLU A 168 7.32 -13.85 -16.36
C GLU A 168 6.93 -15.31 -16.71
N ASP A 169 6.60 -16.13 -15.71
CA ASP A 169 6.18 -17.52 -15.92
C ASP A 169 4.66 -17.73 -16.02
N GLY A 170 3.89 -16.66 -15.79
CA GLY A 170 2.45 -16.59 -16.01
C GLY A 170 1.60 -16.77 -14.75
N ASP A 171 2.20 -16.91 -13.58
CA ASP A 171 1.53 -16.75 -12.30
C ASP A 171 2.02 -15.51 -11.55
N ASN A 172 1.18 -14.96 -10.66
CA ASN A 172 1.54 -13.75 -9.91
C ASN A 172 2.23 -14.10 -8.60
N ASP A 173 3.38 -13.49 -8.35
CA ASP A 173 4.17 -13.65 -7.14
C ASP A 173 3.77 -12.68 -6.03
N ILE A 174 4.33 -12.88 -4.83
CA ILE A 174 4.14 -11.96 -3.70
C ILE A 174 5.48 -11.34 -3.28
N ILE A 175 5.56 -10.01 -3.23
CA ILE A 175 6.70 -9.30 -2.60
C ILE A 175 6.21 -8.61 -1.33
N TRP A 176 6.87 -8.91 -0.21
CA TRP A 176 6.50 -8.35 1.09
C TRP A 176 7.74 -8.10 1.95
N ALA A 177 7.60 -7.21 2.92
CA ALA A 177 8.63 -6.96 3.90
C ALA A 177 8.10 -7.05 5.32
N ASP A 178 8.96 -7.42 6.26
CA ASP A 178 8.60 -7.46 7.67
C ASP A 178 8.61 -6.04 8.24
N GLY A 179 7.42 -5.49 8.49
CA GLY A 179 7.25 -4.19 9.09
C GLY A 179 7.78 -4.13 10.52
N HIS A 180 7.73 -5.23 11.27
CA HIS A 180 8.06 -5.23 12.70
C HIS A 180 9.47 -5.78 12.97
N ASN A 181 10.22 -6.13 11.92
CA ASN A 181 11.52 -6.80 12.04
C ASN A 181 12.43 -6.50 10.84
N TYR A 182 13.45 -7.33 10.63
CA TYR A 182 14.27 -7.34 9.42
C TYR A 182 13.75 -8.38 8.44
N GLY A 183 13.69 -8.00 7.17
CA GLY A 183 13.39 -8.95 6.10
C GLY A 183 12.60 -8.30 4.98
N LEU A 184 13.02 -8.59 3.76
CA LEU A 184 12.36 -8.28 2.51
C LEU A 184 12.42 -9.55 1.67
N TYR A 185 11.26 -10.00 1.21
CA TYR A 185 11.05 -11.34 0.69
C TYR A 185 10.27 -11.30 -0.62
N TRP A 186 10.56 -12.27 -1.47
CA TRP A 186 9.77 -12.63 -2.64
C TRP A 186 9.29 -14.06 -2.45
N GLU A 187 7.98 -14.28 -2.52
CA GLU A 187 7.36 -15.60 -2.58
C GLU A 187 7.11 -15.91 -4.06
N GLU A 188 7.98 -16.73 -4.65
CA GLU A 188 7.82 -17.29 -6.00
C GLU A 188 6.65 -18.27 -5.93
N GLN A 189 5.55 -17.97 -6.61
CA GLN A 189 4.44 -18.92 -6.75
C GLN A 189 4.94 -20.13 -7.55
N LEU A 190 4.40 -21.29 -7.20
CA LEU A 190 4.71 -22.57 -7.81
C LEU A 190 3.40 -23.26 -8.14
N GLU A 191 3.49 -24.25 -9.02
CA GLU A 191 2.39 -25.17 -9.36
C GLU A 191 1.50 -25.50 -8.14
N PRO A 192 0.21 -25.10 -8.17
CA PRO A 192 -0.70 -25.33 -7.07
C PRO A 192 -0.85 -26.82 -6.73
N GLN A 193 -1.31 -27.09 -5.52
CA GLN A 193 -1.70 -28.44 -5.15
C GLN A 193 -2.92 -28.89 -5.98
N SER A 194 -3.16 -30.21 -6.02
CA SER A 194 -4.26 -30.78 -6.80
C SER A 194 -5.66 -30.31 -6.37
N ASP A 195 -5.79 -29.72 -5.18
CA ASP A 195 -7.03 -29.15 -4.65
C ASP A 195 -7.17 -27.65 -4.90
N GLY A 196 -6.20 -27.03 -5.57
CA GLY A 196 -6.17 -25.59 -5.86
C GLY A 196 -5.42 -24.74 -4.83
N THR A 197 -4.94 -25.32 -3.72
CA THR A 197 -4.15 -24.58 -2.72
C THR A 197 -2.87 -24.05 -3.36
N LEU A 198 -2.65 -22.75 -3.30
CA LEU A 198 -1.45 -22.12 -3.86
C LEU A 198 -0.21 -22.55 -3.07
N THR A 199 0.93 -22.64 -3.75
CA THR A 199 2.20 -22.99 -3.12
C THR A 199 3.29 -22.00 -3.50
N PHE A 200 4.21 -21.75 -2.58
CA PHE A 200 5.23 -20.72 -2.74
C PHE A 200 6.62 -21.20 -2.32
N ARG A 201 7.64 -20.66 -2.97
CA ARG A 201 9.03 -20.69 -2.53
C ARG A 201 9.47 -19.30 -2.10
N GLN A 202 9.82 -19.17 -0.83
CA GLN A 202 10.40 -17.93 -0.32
C GLN A 202 11.84 -17.73 -0.77
N HIS A 203 12.12 -16.54 -1.30
CA HIS A 203 13.43 -15.99 -1.61
C HIS A 203 13.71 -14.78 -0.73
N LEU A 204 14.91 -14.72 -0.15
CA LEU A 204 15.34 -13.54 0.60
C LEU A 204 15.92 -12.49 -0.36
N ILE A 205 15.33 -11.31 -0.38
CA ILE A 205 15.85 -10.15 -1.12
C ILE A 205 16.90 -9.43 -0.27
N ASP A 206 16.54 -9.01 0.94
CA ASP A 206 17.45 -8.32 1.87
C ASP A 206 17.00 -8.49 3.33
N LYS A 207 17.95 -8.50 4.26
CA LYS A 207 17.73 -8.49 5.72
C LYS A 207 18.65 -7.53 6.47
N LYS A 208 19.30 -6.62 5.76
CA LYS A 208 20.29 -5.68 6.32
C LYS A 208 19.67 -4.37 6.83
N PHE A 209 18.37 -4.19 6.68
CA PHE A 209 17.62 -3.07 7.22
C PHE A 209 16.31 -3.57 7.84
N SER A 210 15.79 -2.80 8.78
CA SER A 210 14.62 -3.14 9.59
C SER A 210 13.42 -2.27 9.24
N GLN A 211 12.23 -2.77 9.57
CA GLN A 211 10.96 -2.05 9.61
C GLN A 211 10.49 -1.50 8.26
N ALA A 212 10.59 -2.32 7.22
CA ALA A 212 10.08 -2.00 5.90
C ALA A 212 8.55 -2.12 5.88
N HIS A 213 7.85 -1.04 6.22
CA HIS A 213 6.38 -1.07 6.38
C HIS A 213 5.60 -0.81 5.09
N THR A 214 6.22 -0.22 4.07
CA THR A 214 5.58 0.09 2.80
C THR A 214 6.60 -0.08 1.68
N MET A 215 6.09 -0.30 0.48
CA MET A 215 6.87 -0.39 -0.73
C MET A 215 6.11 0.24 -1.90
N ALA A 216 6.84 0.59 -2.95
CA ALA A 216 6.31 1.02 -4.24
C ALA A 216 7.01 0.25 -5.36
N TRP A 217 6.36 0.13 -6.51
CA TRP A 217 6.83 -0.61 -7.67
C TRP A 217 6.77 0.31 -8.89
N GLU A 218 7.86 1.00 -9.19
CA GLU A 218 7.88 2.13 -10.12
C GLU A 218 9.21 2.21 -10.84
N ASP A 219 9.17 2.53 -12.14
CA ASP A 219 10.37 2.84 -12.94
C ASP A 219 10.94 4.18 -12.47
N ILE A 220 12.00 4.14 -11.67
CA ILE A 220 12.64 5.30 -11.03
C ILE A 220 13.90 5.73 -11.78
N ASP A 221 14.47 4.85 -12.59
CA ASP A 221 15.69 5.11 -13.36
C ASP A 221 15.48 5.23 -14.89
N ASN A 222 14.22 5.25 -15.32
CA ASN A 222 13.77 5.44 -16.69
C ASN A 222 14.34 4.40 -17.67
N ASP A 223 14.61 3.17 -17.22
CA ASP A 223 15.07 2.09 -18.10
C ASP A 223 13.93 1.31 -18.77
N GLY A 224 12.67 1.61 -18.39
CA GLY A 224 11.47 0.99 -18.91
C GLY A 224 11.00 -0.23 -18.12
N ALA A 225 11.71 -0.62 -17.05
CA ALA A 225 11.27 -1.59 -16.07
C ALA A 225 11.00 -0.89 -14.72
N PRO A 226 10.07 -1.39 -13.90
CA PRO A 226 9.86 -0.89 -12.56
C PRO A 226 10.84 -1.48 -11.53
N GLU A 227 11.23 -0.65 -10.56
CA GLU A 227 12.06 -1.04 -9.43
C GLU A 227 11.21 -1.17 -8.15
N LEU A 228 11.66 -2.06 -7.25
CA LEU A 228 11.12 -2.10 -5.89
C LEU A 228 11.73 -0.97 -5.06
N ILE A 229 10.91 -0.05 -4.59
CA ILE A 229 11.32 1.07 -3.73
C ILE A 229 10.82 0.82 -2.31
N THR A 230 11.71 0.84 -1.32
CA THR A 230 11.35 0.70 0.09
C THR A 230 12.46 1.27 0.99
N GLY A 231 12.38 1.05 2.30
CA GLY A 231 13.34 1.57 3.25
C GLY A 231 12.96 1.28 4.69
N LYS A 232 13.60 1.99 5.61
CA LYS A 232 13.31 1.87 7.04
C LYS A 232 12.18 2.82 7.43
N ARG A 233 11.11 2.31 8.04
CA ARG A 233 10.20 3.14 8.84
C ARG A 233 10.90 3.54 10.12
N TYR A 234 11.37 4.78 10.20
CA TYR A 234 12.08 5.26 11.38
C TYR A 234 11.19 5.18 12.63
N TYR A 235 11.72 4.55 13.69
CA TYR A 235 11.05 4.47 14.99
C TYR A 235 9.63 3.88 14.91
N ALA A 236 9.44 2.82 14.11
CA ALA A 236 8.17 2.10 14.08
C ALA A 236 7.79 1.61 15.49
N HIS A 237 6.49 1.57 15.77
CA HIS A 237 5.91 1.27 17.07
C HIS A 237 6.57 1.95 18.27
N SER A 238 7.08 3.17 18.04
CA SER A 238 7.68 4.03 19.07
C SER A 238 8.92 3.41 19.73
N GLY A 239 9.72 2.69 18.94
CA GLY A 239 10.99 2.12 19.38
C GLY A 239 10.90 0.70 19.92
N GLY A 240 9.71 0.08 19.90
CA GLY A 240 9.51 -1.29 20.37
C GLY A 240 10.10 -2.38 19.47
N ASP A 241 10.29 -2.06 18.18
CA ASP A 241 10.69 -3.05 17.18
C ASP A 241 12.22 -3.22 17.11
N PRO A 242 12.71 -4.43 16.78
CA PRO A 242 14.08 -4.68 16.39
C PRO A 242 14.63 -3.65 15.40
N GLY A 243 15.82 -3.14 15.70
CA GLY A 243 16.52 -2.18 14.86
C GLY A 243 15.94 -0.77 14.87
N ALA A 244 15.04 -0.39 15.80
CA ALA A 244 14.43 0.97 15.81
C ALA A 244 15.44 2.13 15.74
N GLU A 245 16.64 1.94 16.29
CA GLU A 245 17.75 2.92 16.28
C GLU A 245 18.81 2.64 15.20
N ASP A 246 18.56 1.71 14.27
CA ASP A 246 19.40 1.53 13.10
C ASP A 246 19.38 2.77 12.18
N PRO A 247 20.42 2.97 11.35
CA PRO A 247 20.43 3.99 10.31
C PRO A 247 19.15 4.01 9.47
N THR A 248 18.62 5.20 9.19
CA THR A 248 17.52 5.37 8.23
C THR A 248 18.04 5.18 6.82
N VAL A 249 17.28 4.44 6.01
CA VAL A 249 17.60 4.16 4.62
C VAL A 249 16.38 4.31 3.73
N VAL A 250 16.61 4.82 2.52
CA VAL A 250 15.69 4.73 1.37
C VAL A 250 16.46 4.04 0.26
N LEU A 251 15.86 2.98 -0.29
CA LEU A 251 16.49 2.01 -1.16
C LEU A 251 15.62 1.79 -2.38
N TYR A 252 16.24 1.39 -3.48
CA TYR A 252 15.53 0.71 -4.55
C TYR A 252 16.30 -0.54 -4.98
N PHE A 253 15.61 -1.49 -5.60
CA PHE A 253 16.17 -2.77 -6.00
C PHE A 253 15.82 -3.05 -7.47
N ASP A 254 16.85 -3.21 -8.30
CA ASP A 254 16.69 -3.63 -9.69
C ASP A 254 16.41 -5.13 -9.73
N TRP A 255 15.41 -5.52 -10.51
CA TRP A 255 15.14 -6.92 -10.80
C TRP A 255 15.91 -7.38 -12.04
N ASN A 256 16.72 -8.43 -11.90
CA ASN A 256 17.34 -9.12 -13.02
C ASN A 256 16.62 -10.44 -13.27
N LYS A 257 15.77 -10.45 -14.29
CA LYS A 257 15.00 -11.64 -14.69
C LYS A 257 15.84 -12.79 -15.23
N GLU A 258 16.98 -12.51 -15.88
CA GLU A 258 17.79 -13.57 -16.50
C GLU A 258 18.34 -14.57 -15.48
N ASN A 259 18.60 -14.10 -14.26
CA ASN A 259 19.16 -14.90 -13.18
C ASN A 259 18.34 -14.86 -11.89
N LYS A 260 17.12 -14.32 -11.96
CA LYS A 260 16.18 -14.18 -10.84
C LYS A 260 16.85 -13.55 -9.60
N SER A 261 17.51 -12.40 -9.77
CA SER A 261 18.26 -11.75 -8.69
C SER A 261 18.02 -10.26 -8.57
N TRP A 262 18.27 -9.73 -7.36
CA TRP A 262 18.06 -8.33 -7.03
C TRP A 262 19.39 -7.59 -6.89
N LYS A 263 19.48 -6.40 -7.50
CA LYS A 263 20.58 -5.46 -7.26
C LYS A 263 20.08 -4.32 -6.38
N LYS A 264 20.57 -4.28 -5.15
CA LYS A 264 20.29 -3.20 -4.21
C LYS A 264 21.04 -1.92 -4.58
N ASN A 265 20.32 -0.81 -4.59
CA ASN A 265 20.85 0.54 -4.73
C ASN A 265 20.40 1.40 -3.54
N VAL A 266 21.26 2.33 -3.11
CA VAL A 266 20.99 3.20 -1.96
C VAL A 266 20.67 4.60 -2.49
N ILE A 267 19.46 5.09 -2.22
CA ILE A 267 19.06 6.46 -2.53
C ILE A 267 19.56 7.38 -1.41
N SER A 268 19.32 6.98 -0.16
CA SER A 268 19.76 7.72 1.01
C SER A 268 20.07 6.80 2.19
N GLN A 269 21.06 7.21 2.97
CA GLN A 269 21.41 6.58 4.25
C GLN A 269 21.91 7.64 5.22
N ALA A 270 21.38 7.65 6.43
CA ALA A 270 21.76 8.57 7.50
C ALA A 270 21.70 7.87 8.87
N PRO A 271 22.34 8.42 9.91
CA PRO A 271 22.08 8.01 11.29
C PRO A 271 20.58 8.05 11.61
N ALA A 272 20.17 7.27 12.61
CA ALA A 272 18.77 7.12 12.98
C ALA A 272 18.09 8.48 13.24
N GLY A 273 17.08 8.82 12.46
CA GLY A 273 16.32 10.07 12.58
C GLY A 273 17.01 11.33 12.03
N GLU A 274 18.24 11.21 11.52
CA GLU A 274 19.00 12.33 10.95
C GLU A 274 18.82 12.47 9.43
N GLY A 275 18.04 11.58 8.80
CA GLY A 275 17.74 11.63 7.37
C GLY A 275 16.41 10.99 7.01
N PRO A 276 16.14 10.85 5.71
CA PRO A 276 14.88 10.31 5.23
C PRO A 276 14.76 8.83 5.63
N GLY A 277 13.60 8.49 6.18
CA GLY A 277 13.10 7.14 6.31
C GLY A 277 11.73 7.08 5.65
N ILE A 278 11.29 5.90 5.27
CA ILE A 278 9.92 5.73 4.76
C ILE A 278 8.91 5.87 5.93
N GLY A 279 7.65 6.10 5.62
CA GLY A 279 6.56 5.96 6.60
C GLY A 279 5.69 4.76 6.29
N LEU A 280 4.39 5.03 6.15
CA LEU A 280 3.37 4.08 5.69
C LEU A 280 2.93 4.36 4.24
N GLN A 281 3.54 5.36 3.60
CA GLN A 281 3.31 5.69 2.21
C GLN A 281 4.62 6.10 1.55
N ILE A 282 4.76 5.74 0.28
CA ILE A 282 5.77 6.24 -0.66
C ILE A 282 4.97 6.81 -1.84
N ARG A 283 5.32 8.02 -2.29
CA ARG A 283 4.79 8.60 -3.53
C ARG A 283 5.93 8.81 -4.50
N VAL A 284 5.70 8.45 -5.75
CA VAL A 284 6.72 8.50 -6.80
C VAL A 284 6.11 9.23 -7.99
N THR A 285 6.66 10.38 -8.35
CA THR A 285 6.18 11.20 -9.47
C THR A 285 7.23 12.24 -9.85
N ASP A 286 7.27 12.63 -11.12
CA ASP A 286 8.08 13.78 -11.57
C ASP A 286 7.44 15.08 -11.06
N MET A 287 7.98 15.66 -9.98
CA MET A 287 7.40 16.82 -9.31
C MET A 287 7.92 18.15 -9.88
N ASP A 288 9.10 18.15 -10.50
CA ASP A 288 9.75 19.35 -11.06
C ASP A 288 9.65 19.43 -12.60
N GLY A 289 9.14 18.38 -13.25
CA GLY A 289 8.95 18.30 -14.69
C GLY A 289 10.24 18.00 -15.47
N ASN A 290 11.27 17.44 -14.82
CA ASN A 290 12.56 17.15 -15.44
C ASN A 290 12.59 15.81 -16.23
N GLY A 291 11.52 15.03 -16.15
CA GLY A 291 11.37 13.72 -16.79
C GLY A 291 11.83 12.53 -15.95
N TRP A 292 12.28 12.74 -14.71
CA TRP A 292 12.65 11.69 -13.75
C TRP A 292 11.70 11.73 -12.56
N LYS A 293 11.27 10.56 -12.08
CA LYS A 293 10.37 10.54 -10.94
C LYS A 293 11.14 10.87 -9.65
N ASP A 294 10.59 11.77 -8.86
CA ASP A 294 11.01 12.08 -7.49
C ASP A 294 10.30 11.18 -6.50
N ILE A 295 10.79 11.13 -5.25
CA ILE A 295 10.20 10.31 -4.20
C ILE A 295 9.81 11.18 -3.01
N VAL A 296 8.57 11.05 -2.53
CA VAL A 296 8.10 11.65 -1.28
C VAL A 296 7.88 10.57 -0.24
N VAL A 297 8.51 10.74 0.92
CA VAL A 297 8.45 9.80 2.06
C VAL A 297 8.04 10.54 3.33
N PRO A 298 6.73 10.61 3.65
CA PRO A 298 6.26 11.11 4.93
C PRO A 298 6.49 10.07 6.02
N GLY A 299 7.11 10.43 7.14
CA GLY A 299 7.36 9.50 8.24
C GLY A 299 7.72 10.19 9.56
N LYS A 300 8.10 9.41 10.58
CA LYS A 300 8.47 9.94 11.90
C LYS A 300 9.79 10.74 11.89
N SER A 301 10.63 10.59 10.86
CA SER A 301 11.80 11.44 10.67
C SER A 301 11.47 12.75 9.93
N GLY A 302 10.19 13.01 9.64
CA GLY A 302 9.71 14.15 8.85
C GLY A 302 9.14 13.73 7.50
N THR A 303 8.62 14.70 6.75
CA THR A 303 8.27 14.51 5.33
C THR A 303 9.44 14.97 4.49
N HIS A 304 10.02 14.04 3.73
CA HIS A 304 11.17 14.29 2.87
C HIS A 304 10.77 14.15 1.40
N ILE A 305 11.34 15.01 0.57
CA ILE A 305 11.34 14.87 -0.89
C ILE A 305 12.77 14.52 -1.30
N LEU A 306 12.94 13.43 -2.04
CA LEU A 306 14.19 13.04 -2.66
C LEU A 306 14.11 13.39 -4.15
N TRP A 307 14.77 14.49 -4.51
CA TRP A 307 14.81 15.00 -5.88
C TRP A 307 15.72 14.14 -6.76
N ASN A 308 15.21 13.70 -7.90
CA ASN A 308 15.91 12.88 -8.87
C ASN A 308 16.37 13.74 -10.05
N GLU A 309 17.62 14.18 -10.01
CA GLU A 309 18.26 14.98 -11.07
C GLU A 309 18.68 14.14 -12.29
N GLY A 310 18.32 12.86 -12.30
CA GLY A 310 18.64 11.91 -13.33
C GLY A 310 20.04 11.32 -13.28
N TRP A 311 20.16 10.14 -13.87
CA TRP A 311 21.40 9.41 -13.93
C TRP A 311 22.21 9.91 -15.11
N THR A 312 23.14 10.83 -14.87
CA THR A 312 24.23 10.98 -15.84
C THR A 312 25.02 9.67 -15.83
N LYS A 313 24.88 8.85 -16.88
CA LYS A 313 25.81 7.72 -17.09
C LYS A 313 27.21 8.27 -16.87
N PRO A 314 28.02 7.69 -15.95
CA PRO A 314 29.41 8.11 -15.82
C PRO A 314 30.04 8.04 -17.21
N LYS A 315 30.61 9.17 -17.65
CA LYS A 315 31.39 9.21 -18.89
C LYS A 315 32.58 8.26 -18.82
#